data_AF-A5ZQI9-F1
#
_entry.id   AF-A5ZQI9-F1
#
_cell.length_a   1.000
_cell.length_b   1.000
_cell.length_c   1.000
_cell.angle_alpha   90.00
_cell.angle_beta   90.00
_cell.angle_gamma   90.00
#
_symmetry.space_group_name_H-M   'P 1'
#
loop_
_entity.id
_entity.type
_entity.pdbx_description
1 polymer ?
#
loop_
_entity_poly.entity_id
_entity_poly.type
_entity_poly.pdbx_seq_one_letter_code
_entity_poly.pdbx_strand_id
1 'polypeptide(L)'
;MGLFDKKNCDICGEKIGLLGNRKLDDGNLCKNCASKLSPWFEERRHSTVEDIKRQLEYREKNKNAVRSFSITREFSADRYHVFIDDNKGLFAVAFNMSEQDNPDIVPLSAITSCRLDIDEQRVEEEYKDQDGESRSYVPPRYNYSYDYKIKLGVNTPWFDDMDFKLNTFSVKDHERAKMMNYEQLASQIITALTGAPAPAPVYSNGMMNQGYPQQGNMMNQGYPQQGGMMNQGYPQQGNMMNQGYPQQGNMMNQGYPQQGNMMNQNAPQHGTMMNQNALQQTSGDTWVCACGATNTGAFCEYCGSPKP
;
A
#
# COMPACT_ATOMS: atom_id res chain seq x y z
N MET A 1 -19.43 26.90 -42.47
CA MET A 1 -19.04 27.03 -41.05
C MET A 1 -18.29 25.75 -40.68
N GLY A 2 -17.04 25.89 -40.25
CA GLY A 2 -16.08 24.78 -40.17
C GLY A 2 -16.33 23.84 -38.99
N LEU A 3 -15.89 22.59 -39.14
CA LEU A 3 -16.20 21.41 -38.32
C LEU A 3 -15.77 21.44 -36.83
N PHE A 4 -15.23 22.56 -36.34
CA PHE A 4 -14.81 22.72 -34.94
C PHE A 4 -14.91 24.18 -34.52
N ASP A 5 -16.01 24.57 -33.87
CA ASP A 5 -16.08 25.88 -33.22
C ASP A 5 -15.00 25.94 -32.13
N LYS A 6 -14.10 26.93 -32.26
CA LYS A 6 -13.05 27.19 -31.27
C LYS A 6 -13.73 27.58 -29.97
N LYS A 7 -13.51 26.79 -28.92
CA LYS A 7 -14.06 27.05 -27.59
C LYS A 7 -13.07 27.87 -26.77
N ASN A 8 -13.59 28.82 -26.00
CA ASN A 8 -12.79 29.55 -25.02
C ASN A 8 -13.03 28.95 -23.64
N CYS A 9 -12.06 29.09 -22.74
CA CYS A 9 -12.19 28.71 -21.35
C CYS A 9 -13.04 29.73 -20.62
N ASP A 10 -14.09 29.29 -19.93
CA ASP A 10 -14.99 30.16 -19.18
C ASP A 10 -14.40 30.62 -17.83
N ILE A 11 -13.18 30.16 -17.51
CA ILE A 11 -12.42 30.58 -16.33
C ILE A 11 -11.34 31.62 -16.67
N CYS A 12 -10.51 31.37 -17.69
CA CYS A 12 -9.39 32.25 -18.03
C CYS A 12 -9.58 33.03 -19.34
N GLY A 13 -10.62 32.75 -20.12
CA GLY A 13 -10.87 33.37 -21.43
C GLY A 13 -9.96 32.89 -22.56
N GLU A 14 -8.92 32.10 -22.27
CA GLU A 14 -7.99 31.59 -23.28
C GLU A 14 -8.67 30.60 -24.23
N LYS A 15 -8.19 30.56 -25.49
CA LYS A 15 -8.65 29.59 -26.48
C LYS A 15 -8.24 28.18 -26.07
N ILE A 16 -9.19 27.25 -26.11
CA ILE A 16 -8.94 25.83 -25.84
C ILE A 16 -8.59 25.15 -27.18
N GLY A 17 -7.47 24.44 -27.18
CA GLY A 17 -7.04 23.61 -28.31
C GLY A 17 -7.95 22.40 -28.53
N LEU A 18 -7.68 21.63 -29.58
CA LEU A 18 -8.44 20.43 -29.93
C LEU A 18 -8.44 19.37 -28.82
N LEU A 19 -7.35 19.32 -28.04
CA LEU A 19 -7.14 18.41 -26.93
C LEU A 19 -7.06 19.22 -25.63
N GLY A 20 -7.82 18.82 -24.62
CA GLY A 20 -7.79 19.46 -23.29
C GLY A 20 -8.97 20.37 -22.98
N ASN A 21 -10.05 20.32 -23.77
CA ASN A 21 -11.33 20.83 -23.31
C ASN A 21 -11.97 19.84 -22.34
N ARG A 22 -12.24 20.29 -21.12
CA ARG A 22 -13.19 19.62 -20.22
C ARG A 22 -14.52 20.37 -20.30
N LYS A 23 -15.54 19.68 -20.82
CA LYS A 23 -16.91 20.19 -20.83
C LYS A 23 -17.46 20.22 -19.40
N LEU A 24 -17.99 21.37 -19.00
CA LEU A 24 -18.74 21.60 -17.77
C LEU A 24 -20.24 21.57 -18.10
N ASP A 25 -21.10 21.63 -17.08
CA ASP A 25 -22.56 21.65 -17.29
C ASP A 25 -23.03 22.90 -18.03
N ASP A 26 -22.42 24.06 -17.75
CA ASP A 26 -22.75 25.36 -18.31
C ASP A 26 -21.56 26.07 -18.98
N GLY A 27 -20.47 25.35 -19.28
CA GLY A 27 -19.26 25.95 -19.87
C GLY A 27 -18.15 24.99 -20.29
N ASN A 28 -16.95 25.53 -20.45
CA ASN A 28 -15.75 24.86 -20.92
C ASN A 28 -14.54 25.25 -20.04
N LEU A 29 -13.74 24.24 -19.69
CA LEU A 29 -12.57 24.38 -18.85
C LEU A 29 -11.31 23.91 -19.58
N CYS A 30 -10.29 24.76 -19.65
CA CYS A 30 -8.99 24.39 -20.22
C CYS A 30 -8.16 23.53 -19.26
N LYS A 31 -7.19 22.78 -19.80
CA LYS A 31 -6.29 21.93 -19.00
C LYS A 31 -5.55 22.70 -17.90
N ASN A 32 -5.14 23.95 -18.17
CA ASN A 32 -4.31 24.75 -17.25
C ASN A 32 -5.11 25.23 -16.03
N CYS A 33 -6.39 25.55 -16.20
CA CYS A 33 -7.28 25.83 -15.08
C CYS A 33 -7.65 24.53 -14.35
N ALA A 34 -7.90 23.46 -15.09
CA ALA A 34 -8.19 22.15 -14.52
C ALA A 34 -7.05 21.60 -13.64
N SER A 35 -5.78 21.85 -13.99
CA SER A 35 -4.61 21.40 -13.23
C SER A 35 -4.39 22.15 -11.91
N LYS A 36 -5.09 23.28 -11.69
CA LYS A 36 -5.02 24.05 -10.44
C LYS A 36 -6.01 23.54 -9.39
N LEU A 37 -7.02 22.78 -9.82
CA LEU A 37 -8.02 22.18 -8.94
C LEU A 37 -7.38 21.10 -8.07
N SER A 38 -8.00 20.82 -6.92
CA SER A 38 -7.56 19.72 -6.03
C SER A 38 -7.50 18.42 -6.82
N PRO A 39 -6.48 17.55 -6.62
CA PRO A 39 -6.48 16.20 -7.19
C PRO A 39 -7.71 15.38 -6.76
N TRP A 40 -8.22 15.58 -5.55
CA TRP A 40 -9.33 14.85 -4.94
C TRP A 40 -10.71 15.32 -5.40
N PHE A 41 -10.80 16.47 -6.07
CA PHE A 41 -12.06 16.96 -6.60
C PHE A 41 -12.51 16.09 -7.79
N GLU A 42 -13.32 15.04 -7.58
CA GLU A 42 -13.63 14.07 -8.64
C GLU A 42 -14.82 14.47 -9.54
N GLU A 43 -15.79 15.24 -9.03
CA GLU A 43 -17.03 15.61 -9.74
C GLU A 43 -16.88 16.68 -10.84
N ARG A 44 -15.68 16.83 -11.41
CA ARG A 44 -15.33 17.94 -12.32
C ARG A 44 -16.13 17.96 -13.64
N ARG A 45 -16.77 16.85 -14.01
CA ARG A 45 -17.50 16.71 -15.29
C ARG A 45 -18.95 17.18 -15.21
N HIS A 46 -19.50 17.26 -13.99
CA HIS A 46 -20.84 17.75 -13.68
C HIS A 46 -20.79 19.03 -12.83
N SER A 47 -19.65 19.71 -12.86
CA SER A 47 -19.49 21.01 -12.20
C SER A 47 -19.96 22.12 -13.14
N THR A 48 -20.55 23.16 -12.57
CA THR A 48 -20.77 24.44 -13.24
C THR A 48 -19.49 25.29 -13.26
N VAL A 49 -19.45 26.32 -14.10
CA VAL A 49 -18.38 27.33 -14.11
C VAL A 49 -18.21 27.96 -12.72
N GLU A 50 -19.31 28.19 -12.01
CA GLU A 50 -19.28 28.76 -10.67
C GLU A 50 -18.67 27.78 -9.64
N ASP A 51 -18.98 26.49 -9.72
CA ASP A 51 -18.35 25.48 -8.86
C ASP A 51 -16.82 25.46 -9.05
N ILE A 52 -16.36 25.53 -10.31
CA ILE A 52 -14.94 25.62 -10.62
C ILE A 52 -14.30 26.87 -10.02
N LYS A 53 -14.96 28.03 -10.09
CA LYS A 53 -14.45 29.28 -9.50
C LYS A 53 -14.32 29.17 -7.98
N ARG A 54 -15.34 28.66 -7.30
CA ARG A 54 -15.31 28.49 -5.84
C ARG A 54 -14.22 27.50 -5.41
N GLN A 55 -14.02 26.43 -6.18
CA GLN A 55 -12.95 25.47 -5.92
C GLN A 55 -11.56 26.12 -6.09
N LEU A 56 -11.34 26.93 -7.14
CA LEU A 56 -10.10 27.69 -7.32
C LEU A 56 -9.84 28.69 -6.19
N GLU A 57 -10.89 29.35 -5.70
CA GLU A 57 -10.79 30.23 -4.52
C GLU A 57 -10.37 29.44 -3.27
N TYR A 58 -10.97 28.27 -3.05
CA TYR A 58 -10.53 27.35 -2.00
C TYR A 58 -9.05 26.99 -2.14
N ARG A 59 -8.58 26.67 -3.35
CA ARG A 59 -7.17 26.32 -3.61
C ARG A 59 -6.23 27.48 -3.30
N GLU A 60 -6.63 28.71 -3.61
CA GLU A 60 -5.82 29.89 -3.27
C GLU A 60 -5.75 30.10 -1.74
N LYS A 61 -6.86 29.91 -1.02
CA LYS A 61 -6.86 29.93 0.45
C LYS A 61 -6.01 28.81 1.04
N ASN A 62 -6.06 27.62 0.45
CA ASN A 62 -5.30 26.45 0.90
C ASN A 62 -3.78 26.66 0.85
N LYS A 63 -3.25 27.49 -0.06
CA LYS A 63 -1.82 27.83 -0.07
C LYS A 63 -1.35 28.42 1.26
N ASN A 64 -2.19 29.22 1.92
CA ASN A 64 -1.86 29.74 3.25
C ASN A 64 -1.84 28.63 4.31
N ALA A 65 -2.73 27.65 4.20
CA ALA A 65 -2.72 26.47 5.05
C ALA A 65 -1.42 25.68 4.87
N VAL A 66 -1.00 25.43 3.62
CA VAL A 66 0.26 24.75 3.26
C VAL A 66 1.47 25.49 3.85
N ARG A 67 1.56 26.81 3.65
CA ARG A 67 2.65 27.64 4.23
C ARG A 67 2.73 27.55 5.75
N SER A 68 1.60 27.36 6.40
CA SER A 68 1.51 27.29 7.87
C SER A 68 1.64 25.87 8.41
N PHE A 69 1.61 24.85 7.56
CA PHE A 69 1.57 23.45 7.97
C PHE A 69 2.91 23.04 8.56
N SER A 70 2.89 22.46 9.77
CA SER A 70 4.09 21.97 10.45
C SER A 70 4.09 20.45 10.43
N ILE A 71 5.01 19.85 9.66
CA ILE A 71 5.14 18.39 9.61
C ILE A 71 5.67 17.91 10.96
N THR A 72 4.80 17.26 11.72
CA THR A 72 5.13 16.60 13.01
C THR A 72 5.36 15.11 12.83
N ARG A 73 4.64 14.49 11.88
CA ARG A 73 4.81 13.10 11.46
C ARG A 73 4.70 13.00 9.94
N GLU A 74 5.45 12.08 9.37
CA GLU A 74 5.40 11.75 7.95
C GLU A 74 5.42 10.23 7.81
N PHE A 75 4.54 9.72 6.93
CA PHE A 75 4.52 8.32 6.51
C PHE A 75 4.72 8.27 5.00
N SER A 76 5.91 7.81 4.60
CA SER A 76 6.36 7.85 3.20
C SER A 76 6.03 6.53 2.51
N ALA A 77 5.08 6.54 1.58
CA ALA A 77 4.91 5.45 0.61
C ALA A 77 5.73 5.74 -0.66
N ASP A 78 5.68 4.88 -1.67
CA ASP A 78 6.55 5.00 -2.85
C ASP A 78 6.35 6.33 -3.60
N ARG A 79 5.11 6.81 -3.66
CA ARG A 79 4.73 8.04 -4.37
C ARG A 79 3.94 9.02 -3.51
N TYR A 80 3.00 8.54 -2.71
CA TYR A 80 2.21 9.41 -1.84
C TYR A 80 2.74 9.31 -0.42
N HIS A 81 2.83 10.46 0.23
CA HIS A 81 3.19 10.61 1.62
C HIS A 81 1.98 11.12 2.39
N VAL A 82 1.83 10.66 3.64
CA VAL A 82 0.87 11.22 4.58
C VAL A 82 1.62 12.11 5.55
N PHE A 83 1.31 13.40 5.52
CA PHE A 83 1.87 14.39 6.43
C PHE A 83 0.84 14.74 7.50
N ILE A 84 1.28 14.84 8.76
CA ILE A 84 0.42 15.21 9.89
C ILE A 84 1.04 16.38 10.66
N ASP A 85 0.19 17.35 11.01
CA ASP A 85 0.46 18.43 11.95
C ASP A 85 -0.38 18.19 13.21
N ASP A 86 0.18 17.47 14.18
CA ASP A 86 -0.47 17.14 15.44
C ASP A 86 -0.78 18.39 16.27
N ASN A 87 0.00 19.47 16.12
CA ASN A 87 -0.22 20.70 16.87
C ASN A 87 -1.53 21.39 16.47
N LYS A 88 -1.93 21.21 15.20
CA LYS A 88 -3.14 21.83 14.63
C LYS A 88 -4.26 20.82 14.34
N GLY A 89 -3.98 19.53 14.50
CA GLY A 89 -4.90 18.46 14.14
C GLY A 89 -5.20 18.44 12.64
N LEU A 90 -4.19 18.63 11.79
CA LEU A 90 -4.32 18.67 10.34
C LEU A 90 -3.53 17.54 9.69
N PHE A 91 -3.93 17.14 8.50
CA PHE A 91 -3.18 16.21 7.66
C PHE A 91 -3.24 16.60 6.18
N ALA A 92 -2.37 15.99 5.38
CA ALA A 92 -2.40 16.04 3.94
C ALA A 92 -1.87 14.73 3.35
N VAL A 93 -2.35 14.39 2.15
CA VAL A 93 -1.83 13.27 1.35
C VAL A 93 -1.27 13.84 0.04
N ALA A 94 0.03 13.67 -0.20
CA ALA A 94 0.69 14.31 -1.34
C ALA A 94 2.03 13.65 -1.71
N PHE A 95 2.50 13.90 -2.93
CA PHE A 95 3.88 13.57 -3.31
C PHE A 95 4.90 14.48 -2.59
N ASN A 96 4.55 15.76 -2.39
CA ASN A 96 5.44 16.75 -1.81
C ASN A 96 4.65 17.84 -1.08
N MET A 97 5.25 18.39 -0.02
CA MET A 97 4.68 19.48 0.78
C MET A 97 5.22 20.83 0.31
N SER A 98 4.69 21.33 -0.81
CA SER A 98 5.09 22.63 -1.38
C SER A 98 3.88 23.50 -1.74
N GLU A 99 4.05 24.81 -1.75
CA GLU A 99 3.00 25.73 -2.21
C GLU A 99 2.69 25.56 -3.71
N GLN A 100 3.69 25.14 -4.50
CA GLN A 100 3.50 24.87 -5.93
C GLN A 100 2.57 23.67 -6.16
N ASP A 101 2.79 22.59 -5.42
CA ASP A 101 1.94 21.39 -5.49
C ASP A 101 0.61 21.62 -4.77
N ASN A 102 0.63 22.51 -3.76
CA ASN A 102 -0.51 22.95 -2.97
C ASN A 102 -1.33 21.75 -2.47
N PRO A 103 -0.79 20.83 -1.66
CA PRO A 103 -1.56 19.68 -1.20
C PRO A 103 -2.77 20.13 -0.36
N ASP A 104 -3.92 19.48 -0.52
CA ASP A 104 -5.12 19.84 0.26
C ASP A 104 -4.87 19.57 1.75
N ILE A 105 -4.93 20.62 2.56
CA ILE A 105 -4.76 20.55 4.01
C ILE A 105 -6.13 20.34 4.63
N VAL A 106 -6.31 19.20 5.31
CA VAL A 106 -7.60 18.75 5.81
C VAL A 106 -7.51 18.53 7.33
N PRO A 107 -8.54 18.88 8.12
CA PRO A 107 -8.58 18.53 9.53
C PRO A 107 -8.63 17.01 9.74
N LEU A 108 -7.88 16.49 10.72
CA LEU A 108 -7.99 15.08 11.14
C LEU A 108 -9.42 14.72 11.55
N SER A 109 -10.15 15.68 12.13
CA SER A 109 -11.56 15.52 12.51
C SER A 109 -12.51 15.35 11.33
N ALA A 110 -12.08 15.64 10.10
CA ALA A 110 -12.88 15.41 8.90
C ALA A 110 -12.85 13.95 8.44
N ILE A 111 -11.95 13.11 8.97
CA ILE A 111 -11.81 11.72 8.56
C ILE A 111 -13.05 10.93 9.02
N THR A 112 -13.72 10.29 8.06
CA THR A 112 -14.91 9.46 8.30
C THR A 112 -14.60 7.97 8.28
N SER A 113 -13.57 7.56 7.53
CA SER A 113 -13.08 6.19 7.50
C SER A 113 -11.65 6.13 6.97
N CYS A 114 -10.85 5.16 7.43
CA CYS A 114 -9.52 4.89 6.87
C CYS A 114 -9.26 3.39 6.96
N ARG A 115 -9.05 2.72 5.82
CA ARG A 115 -8.81 1.27 5.77
C ARG A 115 -7.80 0.90 4.69
N LEU A 116 -7.13 -0.23 4.91
CA LEU A 116 -6.32 -0.88 3.89
C LEU A 116 -7.23 -1.69 2.95
N ASP A 117 -6.97 -1.57 1.65
CA ASP A 117 -7.56 -2.33 0.57
C ASP A 117 -6.43 -2.96 -0.25
N ILE A 118 -6.43 -4.28 -0.39
CA ILE A 118 -5.40 -5.02 -1.12
C ILE A 118 -6.05 -5.58 -2.39
N ASP A 119 -5.59 -5.08 -3.53
CA ASP A 119 -6.04 -5.51 -4.85
C ASP A 119 -5.12 -6.63 -5.35
N GLU A 120 -5.62 -7.87 -5.30
CA GLU A 120 -4.92 -9.08 -5.73
C GLU A 120 -5.23 -9.37 -7.20
N GLN A 121 -4.19 -9.38 -8.02
CA GLN A 121 -4.23 -9.85 -9.40
C GLN A 121 -3.68 -11.27 -9.49
N ARG A 122 -4.42 -12.15 -10.17
CA ARG A 122 -4.03 -13.55 -10.40
C ARG A 122 -3.93 -13.82 -11.89
N VAL A 123 -2.78 -14.33 -12.33
CA VAL A 123 -2.52 -14.71 -13.72
C VAL A 123 -2.12 -16.18 -13.77
N GLU A 124 -2.79 -16.97 -14.60
CA GLU A 124 -2.41 -18.38 -14.82
C GLU A 124 -1.06 -18.46 -15.55
N GLU A 125 -0.21 -19.35 -15.07
CA GLU A 125 1.04 -19.70 -15.74
C GLU A 125 0.73 -20.73 -16.83
N GLU A 126 1.17 -20.44 -18.05
CA GLU A 126 1.06 -21.34 -19.20
C GLU A 126 2.45 -21.71 -19.72
N TYR A 127 2.58 -22.89 -20.31
CA TYR A 127 3.78 -23.30 -21.04
C TYR A 127 3.49 -23.47 -22.52
N LYS A 128 4.55 -23.42 -23.34
CA LYS A 128 4.48 -23.70 -24.77
C LYS A 128 4.77 -25.18 -25.01
N ASP A 129 3.85 -25.89 -25.66
CA ASP A 129 4.06 -27.29 -26.04
C ASP A 129 5.00 -27.43 -27.26
N GLN A 130 5.17 -28.65 -27.75
CA GLN A 130 6.06 -28.95 -28.89
C GLN A 130 5.59 -28.27 -30.19
N ASP A 131 4.31 -27.91 -30.28
CA ASP A 131 3.70 -27.24 -31.42
C ASP A 131 3.70 -25.70 -31.25
N GLY A 132 4.18 -25.20 -30.10
CA GLY A 132 4.18 -23.77 -29.77
C GLY A 132 2.83 -23.25 -29.26
N GLU A 133 1.89 -24.13 -28.99
CA GLU A 133 0.58 -23.76 -28.45
C GLU A 133 0.67 -23.51 -26.94
N SER A 134 -0.07 -22.52 -26.43
CA SER A 134 -0.18 -22.28 -24.99
C SER A 134 -0.99 -23.38 -24.34
N ARG A 135 -0.44 -23.99 -23.28
CA ARG A 135 -1.10 -25.02 -22.48
C ARG A 135 -1.02 -24.67 -21.00
N SER A 136 -2.13 -24.89 -20.30
CA SER A 136 -2.19 -24.86 -18.84
C SER A 136 -1.39 -26.01 -18.24
N TYR A 137 -0.76 -25.75 -17.09
CA TYR A 137 -0.25 -26.81 -16.23
C TYR A 137 -1.39 -27.64 -15.62
N VAL A 138 -1.10 -28.90 -15.26
CA VAL A 138 -2.04 -29.77 -14.53
C VAL A 138 -1.35 -30.24 -13.24
N PRO A 139 -1.77 -29.74 -12.06
CA PRO A 139 -2.79 -28.72 -11.84
C PRO A 139 -2.38 -27.31 -12.34
N PRO A 140 -3.34 -26.41 -12.63
CA PRO A 140 -3.04 -25.03 -13.02
C PRO A 140 -2.17 -24.32 -11.99
N ARG A 141 -1.23 -23.53 -12.48
CA ARG A 141 -0.31 -22.73 -11.67
C ARG A 141 -0.66 -21.25 -11.85
N TYR A 142 -0.44 -20.44 -10.83
CA TYR A 142 -0.79 -19.03 -10.86
C TYR A 142 0.32 -18.18 -10.26
N ASN A 143 0.53 -17.02 -10.85
CA ASN A 143 1.32 -15.94 -10.27
C ASN A 143 0.38 -14.88 -9.71
N TYR A 144 0.67 -14.41 -8.51
CA TYR A 144 -0.11 -13.35 -7.86
C TYR A 144 0.69 -12.06 -7.79
N SER A 145 0.00 -10.94 -7.90
CA SER A 145 0.57 -9.62 -7.61
C SER A 145 -0.42 -8.71 -6.92
N TYR A 146 0.09 -7.83 -6.07
CA TYR A 146 -0.70 -7.10 -5.10
C TYR A 146 -0.47 -5.60 -5.21
N ASP A 147 -1.56 -4.85 -5.14
CA ASP A 147 -1.58 -3.39 -5.03
C ASP A 147 -2.23 -2.97 -3.71
N TYR A 148 -1.46 -2.29 -2.86
CA TYR A 148 -1.87 -1.84 -1.53
C TYR A 148 -2.39 -0.40 -1.61
N LYS A 149 -3.65 -0.19 -1.27
CA LYS A 149 -4.33 1.10 -1.33
C LYS A 149 -4.89 1.48 0.03
N ILE A 150 -4.69 2.72 0.44
CA ILE A 150 -5.46 3.31 1.55
C ILE A 150 -6.73 3.88 0.97
N LYS A 151 -7.85 3.40 1.50
CA LYS A 151 -9.19 3.96 1.28
C LYS A 151 -9.49 4.95 2.40
N LEU A 152 -9.49 6.24 2.09
CA LEU A 152 -9.60 7.32 3.08
C LEU A 152 -10.83 8.16 2.80
N GLY A 153 -11.89 7.94 3.58
CA GLY A 153 -13.08 8.78 3.54
C GLY A 153 -12.89 10.04 4.38
N VAL A 154 -13.35 11.17 3.87
CA VAL A 154 -13.34 12.48 4.52
C VAL A 154 -14.69 13.19 4.36
N ASN A 155 -14.97 14.15 5.21
CA ASN A 155 -16.13 15.01 5.10
C ASN A 155 -15.67 16.45 4.85
N THR A 156 -15.51 16.80 3.58
CA THR A 156 -15.15 18.16 3.15
C THR A 156 -16.16 18.71 2.15
N PRO A 157 -16.26 20.04 1.96
CA PRO A 157 -17.15 20.62 0.96
C PRO A 157 -16.78 20.30 -0.50
N TRP A 158 -15.61 19.72 -0.77
CA TRP A 158 -15.06 19.59 -2.13
C TRP A 158 -14.84 18.15 -2.57
N PHE A 159 -14.64 17.23 -1.63
CA PHE A 159 -14.37 15.82 -1.89
C PHE A 159 -14.68 15.01 -0.63
N ASP A 160 -15.09 13.78 -0.81
CA ASP A 160 -15.51 12.83 0.23
C ASP A 160 -14.56 11.65 0.39
N ASP A 161 -13.58 11.50 -0.50
CA ASP A 161 -12.48 10.55 -0.36
C ASP A 161 -11.12 11.13 -0.80
N MET A 162 -10.06 10.45 -0.35
CA MET A 162 -8.66 10.74 -0.68
C MET A 162 -7.90 9.43 -0.86
N ASP A 163 -8.36 8.57 -1.77
CA ASP A 163 -7.76 7.26 -1.98
C ASP A 163 -6.34 7.34 -2.58
N PHE A 164 -5.38 6.60 -2.01
CA PHE A 164 -4.01 6.58 -2.53
C PHE A 164 -3.35 5.20 -2.43
N LYS A 165 -2.43 4.94 -3.37
CA LYS A 165 -1.66 3.70 -3.43
C LYS A 165 -0.36 3.84 -2.65
N LEU A 166 0.00 2.79 -1.92
CA LEU A 166 1.25 2.73 -1.16
C LEU A 166 2.44 2.31 -2.02
N ASN A 167 2.22 1.38 -2.95
CA ASN A 167 3.25 0.87 -3.87
C ASN A 167 3.12 1.51 -5.26
N THR A 168 4.24 1.76 -5.96
CA THR A 168 4.21 2.21 -7.36
C THR A 168 3.98 1.04 -8.30
N PHE A 169 4.76 -0.03 -8.14
CA PHE A 169 4.66 -1.27 -8.92
C PHE A 169 4.02 -2.38 -8.11
N SER A 170 3.21 -3.22 -8.76
CA SER A 170 2.56 -4.36 -8.08
C SER A 170 3.58 -5.32 -7.49
N VAL A 171 3.36 -5.70 -6.24
CA VAL A 171 4.26 -6.55 -5.46
C VAL A 171 3.97 -8.00 -5.79
N LYS A 172 4.97 -8.82 -6.12
CA LYS A 172 4.77 -10.25 -6.39
C LYS A 172 4.63 -11.05 -5.08
N ASP A 173 3.92 -12.16 -5.13
CA ASP A 173 3.72 -13.09 -4.00
C ASP A 173 4.99 -13.58 -3.30
N HIS A 174 6.08 -13.74 -4.02
CA HIS A 174 7.36 -14.12 -3.46
C HIS A 174 8.10 -12.96 -2.78
N GLU A 175 7.67 -11.70 -2.98
CA GLU A 175 8.26 -10.50 -2.37
C GLU A 175 7.70 -10.22 -0.97
N ARG A 176 7.67 -11.25 -0.11
CA ARG A 176 7.04 -11.21 1.23
C ARG A 176 7.50 -10.04 2.10
N ALA A 177 8.77 -9.65 2.03
CA ALA A 177 9.30 -8.51 2.78
C ALA A 177 8.62 -7.18 2.38
N LYS A 178 8.40 -6.95 1.08
CA LYS A 178 7.71 -5.76 0.58
C LYS A 178 6.24 -5.75 1.03
N MET A 179 5.58 -6.90 0.91
CA MET A 179 4.19 -7.06 1.37
C MET A 179 4.05 -6.71 2.85
N MET A 180 4.90 -7.28 3.71
CA MET A 180 4.91 -6.96 5.15
C MET A 180 5.18 -5.47 5.42
N ASN A 181 6.11 -4.85 4.69
CA ASN A 181 6.41 -3.42 4.85
C ASN A 181 5.19 -2.54 4.51
N TYR A 182 4.47 -2.84 3.42
CA TYR A 182 3.27 -2.06 3.06
C TYR A 182 2.12 -2.27 4.04
N GLU A 183 1.92 -3.47 4.58
CA GLU A 183 0.92 -3.70 5.62
C GLU A 183 1.26 -2.97 6.93
N GLN A 184 2.54 -2.95 7.31
CA GLN A 184 3.00 -2.20 8.48
C GLN A 184 2.84 -0.69 8.29
N LEU A 185 3.23 -0.17 7.12
CA LEU A 185 3.04 1.24 6.76
C LEU A 185 1.55 1.62 6.78
N ALA A 186 0.69 0.80 6.17
CA ALA A 186 -0.75 1.00 6.19
C ALA A 186 -1.30 1.05 7.63
N SER A 187 -0.85 0.11 8.47
CA SER A 187 -1.24 0.05 9.88
C SER A 187 -0.84 1.30 10.66
N GLN A 188 0.37 1.80 10.42
CA GLN A 188 0.86 3.06 11.02
C GLN A 188 0.03 4.25 10.56
N ILE A 189 -0.26 4.37 9.26
CA ILE A 189 -1.09 5.43 8.69
C ILE A 189 -2.51 5.40 9.29
N ILE A 190 -3.16 4.24 9.30
CA ILE A 190 -4.52 4.08 9.84
C ILE A 190 -4.55 4.49 11.31
N THR A 191 -3.61 3.99 12.11
CA THR A 191 -3.51 4.34 13.53
C THR A 191 -3.27 5.84 13.72
N ALA A 192 -2.39 6.43 12.93
CA ALA A 192 -2.02 7.83 13.01
C ALA A 192 -3.16 8.78 12.66
N LEU A 193 -3.98 8.41 11.68
CA LEU A 193 -5.08 9.21 11.16
C LEU A 193 -6.37 9.05 11.97
N THR A 194 -6.62 7.86 12.53
CA THR A 194 -7.91 7.55 13.18
C THR A 194 -7.81 7.40 14.70
N GLY A 195 -6.62 7.19 15.25
CA GLY A 195 -6.42 6.76 16.63
C GLY A 195 -6.93 5.34 16.93
N ALA A 196 -7.48 4.64 15.93
CA ALA A 196 -7.93 3.26 16.07
C ALA A 196 -6.73 2.31 16.16
N PRO A 197 -6.87 1.17 16.86
CA PRO A 197 -5.81 0.16 16.87
C PRO A 197 -5.52 -0.33 15.45
N ALA A 198 -4.24 -0.61 15.17
CA ALA A 198 -3.80 -1.15 13.90
C ALA A 198 -4.62 -2.41 13.53
N PRO A 199 -5.03 -2.56 12.26
CA PRO A 199 -5.67 -3.78 11.79
C PRO A 199 -4.69 -4.96 11.94
N ALA A 200 -5.23 -6.15 12.21
CA ALA A 200 -4.41 -7.36 12.28
C ALA A 200 -3.72 -7.60 10.91
N PRO A 201 -2.41 -7.92 10.88
CA PRO A 201 -1.70 -8.18 9.63
C PRO A 201 -2.32 -9.38 8.90
N VAL A 202 -2.64 -9.19 7.62
CA VAL A 202 -3.40 -10.16 6.82
C VAL A 202 -2.59 -11.45 6.65
N TYR A 203 -1.28 -11.33 6.41
CA TYR A 203 -0.41 -12.49 6.23
C TYR A 203 0.11 -13.12 7.53
N SER A 204 -0.01 -12.45 8.68
CA SER A 204 0.50 -13.01 9.94
C SER A 204 -0.38 -14.14 10.46
N ASN A 205 -1.69 -14.11 10.19
CA ASN A 205 -2.64 -15.08 10.74
C ASN A 205 -2.88 -16.31 9.83
N GLY A 206 -2.36 -16.32 8.59
CA GLY A 206 -2.62 -17.38 7.60
C GLY A 206 -1.41 -18.16 7.08
N MET A 207 -0.17 -17.70 7.32
CA MET A 207 1.04 -18.28 6.70
C MET A 207 2.16 -18.71 7.65
N MET A 208 1.93 -18.78 8.97
CA MET A 208 2.78 -19.60 9.86
C MET A 208 2.46 -21.10 9.79
N ASN A 209 1.57 -21.53 8.88
CA ASN A 209 1.25 -22.94 8.66
C ASN A 209 1.28 -23.36 7.18
N GLN A 210 2.21 -22.78 6.40
CA GLN A 210 2.61 -23.32 5.10
C GLN A 210 4.14 -23.48 5.08
N GLY A 211 4.66 -24.26 6.03
CA GLY A 211 5.81 -25.08 5.73
C GLY A 211 5.38 -26.08 4.66
N TYR A 212 6.18 -26.23 3.60
CA TYR A 212 6.11 -27.41 2.73
C TYR A 212 5.86 -28.66 3.60
N PRO A 213 4.80 -29.46 3.40
CA PRO A 213 4.85 -30.82 3.89
C PRO A 213 5.87 -31.55 3.01
N GLN A 214 7.15 -31.49 3.39
CA GLN A 214 8.08 -32.55 3.02
C GLN A 214 7.46 -33.84 3.53
N GLN A 215 7.12 -34.70 2.58
CA GLN A 215 6.61 -36.04 2.78
C GLN A 215 7.49 -36.80 3.79
N GLY A 216 7.04 -36.85 5.03
CA GLY A 216 7.44 -37.88 5.96
C GLY A 216 6.73 -39.17 5.57
N ASN A 217 7.50 -40.15 5.11
CA ASN A 217 7.08 -41.51 4.80
C ASN A 217 6.08 -42.06 5.84
N MET A 218 4.82 -42.20 5.45
CA MET A 218 3.94 -43.23 6.02
C MET A 218 3.67 -44.26 4.94
N MET A 219 4.48 -45.33 4.95
CA MET A 219 4.16 -46.55 4.23
C MET A 219 2.87 -47.13 4.79
N ASN A 220 1.84 -47.17 3.94
CA ASN A 220 0.65 -47.96 4.17
C ASN A 220 0.92 -49.36 3.59
N GLN A 221 1.19 -50.34 4.46
CA GLN A 221 1.08 -51.76 4.13
C GLN A 221 0.05 -52.38 5.07
N GLY A 222 -1.03 -52.87 4.48
CA GLY A 222 -2.20 -53.35 5.19
C GLY A 222 -2.05 -54.70 5.86
N TYR A 223 -2.93 -54.93 6.83
CA TYR A 223 -3.60 -56.19 7.13
C TYR A 223 -4.91 -55.85 7.88
N PRO A 224 -6.06 -56.47 7.55
CA PRO A 224 -7.30 -56.27 8.29
C PRO A 224 -7.44 -57.35 9.38
N GLN A 225 -7.87 -56.97 10.58
CA GLN A 225 -8.56 -57.91 11.47
C GLN A 225 -9.77 -57.27 12.15
N GLN A 226 -10.82 -58.09 12.13
CA GLN A 226 -12.16 -57.88 12.63
C GLN A 226 -12.19 -57.77 14.16
N GLY A 227 -13.18 -57.02 14.66
CA GLY A 227 -13.57 -57.05 16.07
C GLY A 227 -14.74 -56.10 16.28
N GLY A 228 -15.95 -56.59 16.04
CA GLY A 228 -17.17 -55.80 16.23
C GLY A 228 -17.48 -55.58 17.72
N MET A 229 -18.06 -54.43 18.03
CA MET A 229 -18.97 -54.24 19.16
C MET A 229 -19.89 -53.06 18.85
N MET A 230 -21.17 -53.37 18.62
CA MET A 230 -22.28 -52.43 18.83
C MET A 230 -22.56 -52.35 20.33
N ASN A 231 -22.83 -51.16 20.87
CA ASN A 231 -24.15 -50.89 21.48
C ASN A 231 -24.40 -49.41 21.76
N GLN A 232 -25.69 -49.09 21.77
CA GLN A 232 -26.39 -47.82 21.96
C GLN A 232 -26.48 -47.40 23.44
N GLY A 233 -26.82 -46.14 23.71
CA GLY A 233 -27.33 -45.69 25.02
C GLY A 233 -27.44 -44.18 25.19
N TYR A 234 -28.65 -43.69 25.46
CA TYR A 234 -29.13 -42.30 25.50
C TYR A 234 -28.59 -41.42 26.67
N PRO A 235 -28.89 -40.09 26.70
CA PRO A 235 -28.24 -39.04 27.49
C PRO A 235 -29.00 -38.67 28.79
N GLN A 236 -28.35 -37.91 29.69
CA GLN A 236 -29.05 -37.15 30.75
C GLN A 236 -28.41 -35.80 31.08
N GLN A 237 -29.30 -34.80 31.15
CA GLN A 237 -29.16 -33.46 31.71
C GLN A 237 -29.03 -33.49 33.24
N GLY A 238 -28.43 -32.44 33.82
CA GLY A 238 -28.51 -32.13 35.25
C GLY A 238 -28.00 -30.71 35.57
N ASN A 239 -28.88 -29.90 36.15
CA ASN A 239 -28.81 -28.45 36.42
C ASN A 239 -27.85 -27.98 37.55
N MET A 240 -27.54 -26.67 37.51
CA MET A 240 -27.26 -25.72 38.63
C MET A 240 -26.00 -25.97 39.51
N MET A 241 -25.31 -25.00 40.13
CA MET A 241 -25.55 -23.60 40.44
C MET A 241 -24.19 -22.88 40.68
N ASN A 242 -24.22 -21.56 40.54
CA ASN A 242 -23.20 -20.56 40.86
C ASN A 242 -22.93 -20.46 42.39
N GLN A 243 -21.67 -20.33 42.83
CA GLN A 243 -21.26 -19.52 44.01
C GLN A 243 -19.74 -19.49 44.27
N GLY A 244 -19.18 -18.29 44.44
CA GLY A 244 -18.23 -17.96 45.52
C GLY A 244 -16.71 -18.04 45.27
N TYR A 245 -16.06 -16.87 45.11
CA TYR A 245 -14.63 -16.60 45.41
C TYR A 245 -14.35 -16.74 46.94
N PRO A 246 -13.10 -16.90 47.46
CA PRO A 246 -11.94 -16.05 47.13
C PRO A 246 -10.51 -16.65 47.13
N GLN A 247 -9.59 -15.76 46.74
CA GLN A 247 -8.13 -15.74 46.62
C GLN A 247 -7.22 -16.67 47.47
N GLN A 248 -6.17 -17.17 46.81
CA GLN A 248 -4.75 -17.26 47.21
C GLN A 248 -3.97 -17.50 45.88
N GLY A 249 -2.93 -16.79 45.46
CA GLY A 249 -1.81 -16.20 46.17
C GLY A 249 -0.58 -17.09 45.96
N ASN A 250 0.14 -16.96 44.83
CA ASN A 250 1.60 -17.22 44.76
C ASN A 250 2.24 -16.79 43.43
N MET A 251 3.44 -16.23 43.60
CA MET A 251 4.35 -15.64 42.62
C MET A 251 5.00 -16.67 41.68
N MET A 252 5.33 -16.23 40.46
CA MET A 252 6.69 -16.40 39.92
C MET A 252 6.99 -15.35 38.84
N ASN A 253 7.97 -14.50 39.14
CA ASN A 253 8.66 -13.61 38.23
C ASN A 253 10.15 -14.00 38.29
N GLN A 254 10.73 -14.44 37.18
CA GLN A 254 12.16 -14.64 36.94
C GLN A 254 12.33 -14.46 35.41
N GLY A 255 13.25 -13.69 34.85
CA GLY A 255 14.52 -13.15 35.35
C GLY A 255 15.56 -13.41 34.26
N TYR A 256 16.05 -12.35 33.61
CA TYR A 256 17.21 -12.38 32.71
C TYR A 256 18.46 -12.91 33.42
N PRO A 257 19.44 -13.43 32.65
CA PRO A 257 20.80 -12.91 32.82
C PRO A 257 21.53 -12.60 31.50
N GLN A 258 22.32 -11.52 31.54
CA GLN A 258 23.41 -11.17 30.61
C GLN A 258 24.73 -11.84 31.02
N GLN A 259 25.61 -12.10 30.04
CA GLN A 259 27.08 -11.90 29.98
C GLN A 259 27.66 -12.87 28.92
N GLY A 260 28.68 -12.60 28.10
CA GLY A 260 29.62 -11.49 27.96
C GLY A 260 30.54 -11.72 26.74
N ASN A 261 31.35 -10.70 26.42
CA ASN A 261 32.27 -10.53 25.28
C ASN A 261 33.17 -11.71 24.86
N MET A 262 33.42 -11.83 23.54
CA MET A 262 34.76 -12.14 22.99
C MET A 262 34.96 -11.51 21.60
N MET A 263 36.05 -10.74 21.44
CA MET A 263 36.66 -10.33 20.16
C MET A 263 37.49 -11.50 19.60
N ASN A 264 37.56 -11.63 18.26
CA ASN A 264 38.83 -11.98 17.62
C ASN A 264 38.90 -11.55 16.15
N GLN A 265 40.03 -10.95 15.79
CA GLN A 265 40.52 -10.65 14.45
C GLN A 265 41.14 -11.93 13.84
N ASN A 266 41.06 -12.07 12.50
CA ASN A 266 42.17 -12.42 11.59
C ASN A 266 41.66 -13.08 10.29
N ALA A 267 42.06 -12.50 9.16
CA ALA A 267 42.30 -13.20 7.89
C ALA A 267 43.75 -13.75 7.89
N PRO A 268 44.18 -14.73 7.06
CA PRO A 268 44.22 -14.59 5.59
C PRO A 268 44.06 -15.86 4.70
N GLN A 269 43.68 -15.58 3.44
CA GLN A 269 44.10 -16.13 2.13
C GLN A 269 44.05 -17.62 1.69
N HIS A 270 43.58 -17.73 0.42
CA HIS A 270 43.94 -18.63 -0.70
C HIS A 270 43.10 -19.90 -0.98
N GLY A 271 42.55 -19.97 -2.22
CA GLY A 271 41.94 -21.15 -2.82
C GLY A 271 41.12 -20.88 -4.08
N THR A 272 41.78 -20.77 -5.23
CA THR A 272 41.20 -20.59 -6.57
C THR A 272 40.62 -21.90 -7.12
N MET A 273 39.37 -21.92 -7.62
CA MET A 273 38.93 -22.78 -8.75
C MET A 273 37.74 -22.13 -9.47
N MET A 274 37.83 -22.07 -10.81
CA MET A 274 36.84 -21.47 -11.73
C MET A 274 35.69 -22.44 -12.03
N ASN A 275 34.47 -21.91 -12.20
CA ASN A 275 33.59 -22.34 -13.30
C ASN A 275 32.64 -21.19 -13.72
N GLN A 276 32.49 -21.07 -15.03
CA GLN A 276 31.93 -19.98 -15.81
C GLN A 276 30.39 -19.95 -15.77
N ASN A 277 29.80 -18.78 -15.55
CA ASN A 277 28.78 -18.20 -16.42
C ASN A 277 28.56 -16.74 -16.04
N ALA A 278 28.73 -15.87 -17.04
CA ALA A 278 28.82 -14.43 -16.89
C ALA A 278 27.43 -13.78 -16.72
N LEU A 279 27.22 -13.10 -15.60
CA LEU A 279 26.41 -11.89 -15.50
C LEU A 279 27.21 -10.90 -14.66
N GLN A 280 27.63 -9.80 -15.29
CA GLN A 280 28.45 -8.76 -14.69
C GLN A 280 27.73 -8.13 -13.48
N GLN A 281 28.23 -8.42 -12.29
CA GLN A 281 28.11 -7.51 -11.15
C GLN A 281 29.05 -6.33 -11.38
N THR A 282 28.49 -5.16 -11.64
CA THR A 282 29.24 -3.90 -11.50
C THR A 282 29.15 -3.44 -10.05
N SER A 283 30.29 -3.51 -9.37
CA SER A 283 30.57 -2.74 -8.17
C SER A 283 30.42 -1.24 -8.42
N GLY A 284 29.62 -0.55 -7.61
CA GLY A 284 30.09 0.66 -6.94
C GLY A 284 29.63 2.06 -7.40
N ASP A 285 28.92 2.23 -8.51
CA ASP A 285 28.56 3.58 -8.97
C ASP A 285 27.11 3.97 -8.61
N THR A 286 26.94 4.56 -7.44
CA THR A 286 25.71 5.27 -7.07
C THR A 286 25.58 6.58 -7.86
N TRP A 287 24.40 6.91 -8.37
CA TRP A 287 24.09 8.19 -9.02
C TRP A 287 22.89 8.87 -8.36
N VAL A 288 22.89 10.21 -8.34
CA VAL A 288 21.78 11.00 -7.79
C VAL A 288 20.85 11.41 -8.93
N CYS A 289 19.59 11.03 -8.82
CA CYS A 289 18.56 11.41 -9.77
C CYS A 289 18.14 12.87 -9.62
N ALA A 290 17.60 13.48 -10.67
CA ALA A 290 17.01 14.82 -10.61
C ALA A 290 15.89 14.98 -9.56
N CYS A 291 15.27 13.87 -9.12
CA CYS A 291 14.31 13.86 -8.02
C CYS A 291 14.96 13.79 -6.62
N GLY A 292 16.29 13.78 -6.51
CA GLY A 292 17.04 13.75 -5.25
C GLY A 292 17.41 12.36 -4.73
N ALA A 293 16.94 11.28 -5.37
CA ALA A 293 17.20 9.91 -4.91
C ALA A 293 18.56 9.37 -5.36
N THR A 294 19.26 8.64 -4.49
CA THR A 294 20.51 7.92 -4.81
C THR A 294 20.19 6.51 -5.29
N ASN A 295 20.67 6.13 -6.48
CA ASN A 295 20.33 4.87 -7.15
C ASN A 295 21.58 4.13 -7.63
N THR A 296 21.51 2.81 -7.75
CA THR A 296 22.59 1.95 -8.28
C THR A 296 22.22 1.27 -9.61
N GLY A 297 20.93 1.26 -9.98
CA GLY A 297 20.42 0.68 -11.23
C GLY A 297 20.41 1.64 -12.42
N ALA A 298 19.98 1.15 -13.58
CA ALA A 298 19.88 1.95 -14.82
C ALA A 298 18.75 2.99 -14.80
N PHE A 299 17.80 2.87 -13.86
CA PHE A 299 16.66 3.76 -13.69
C PHE A 299 16.55 4.18 -12.22
N CYS A 300 15.99 5.36 -11.99
CA CYS A 300 15.67 5.82 -10.64
C CYS A 300 14.53 4.99 -10.06
N GLU A 301 14.74 4.39 -8.89
CA GLU A 301 13.74 3.55 -8.22
C GLU A 301 12.51 4.33 -7.78
N TYR A 302 12.62 5.65 -7.64
CA TYR A 302 11.55 6.54 -7.16
C TYR A 302 10.77 7.22 -8.29
N CYS A 303 11.44 7.67 -9.35
CA CYS A 303 10.77 8.43 -10.43
C CYS A 303 10.84 7.77 -11.81
N GLY A 304 11.56 6.64 -11.95
CA GLY A 304 11.69 5.90 -13.20
C GLY A 304 12.57 6.55 -14.27
N SER A 305 13.12 7.74 -14.02
CA SER A 305 14.03 8.41 -14.96
C SER A 305 15.30 7.56 -15.19
N PRO A 306 15.81 7.45 -16.43
CA PRO A 306 17.06 6.74 -16.69
C PRO A 306 18.24 7.47 -16.04
N LYS A 307 19.31 6.72 -15.76
CA LYS A 307 20.59 7.26 -15.33
C LYS A 307 21.09 8.33 -16.34
N PRO A 308 21.51 9.53 -15.90
CA PRO A 308 22.03 10.59 -16.77
C PRO A 308 23.23 10.18 -17.60
#